data_AF-A0A328YJW8-F1
#
_entry.id   AF-A0A328YJW8-F1
#
_cell.length_a   1.000
_cell.length_b   1.000
_cell.length_c   1.000
_cell.angle_alpha   90.00
_cell.angle_beta   90.00
_cell.angle_gamma   90.00
#
_symmetry.space_group_name_H-M   'P 1'
#
loop_
_entity.id
_entity.type
_entity.pdbx_description
1 polymer ?
#
loop_
_entity_poly.entity_id
_entity_poly.type
_entity_poly.pdbx_seq_one_letter_code
_entity_poly.pdbx_strand_id
1 'polypeptide(L)'
;MKKITFIFSLLFFFQMSLAQLYVKNNTYVFNKGAMVYVKGNIELNGANSTLYLRNEGQLLQGTSSTSTNKGIGKLSVFQEGSVNNYAYNYWCSPIGNASAAVGNENFGISMLNVPTTSTASTAATILPTNNYNGSCSTGTLSIAPYWIWRFLSSLTYSDWFYTGSSTNITPGQGFTMKGTSGTDTTNPGETTTNNPGSKQRYDFRGKPNDGDITINVANGKYTLTGNPYPSAIDLSAFLTNATNCTGVAYFWEQDKTVNSHLIANYRGGYSTFSPVSRGGTGIYVPATFYAFDSAGNQLGVVSTPNNSYARYFSPIGQGFMIEGNASGSTVTMKNSYRVYQKENAATSVFEKNGYNVLQSVNNHLPEILSVSGFDYTTVSTQEVPQIKFNSLLNNQAIKQMVLAFDDNATDGVDHAMDAKSPDDGTPIDMYFLLNNEGYVINITTFDENKKIPIGFKSDETASIKLTVADIINFNQAENVYLHDKQTDLYHDIKNAIYEFSVDSGTTNNRYEITFKNEALRTPTNQVNYFTIVQNNATQTLSIENKLNTDIQSVTLHDILGKEILSNSPVGQQNQYEYSTNTLSEGIYIVKIITSLNEYTNQKIIIKKQP
;
A
#
# COMPACT_ATOMS: atom_id res chain seq x y z
N MET A 1 -86.61 27.23 -24.96
CA MET A 1 -85.56 27.99 -24.24
C MET A 1 -84.50 27.01 -23.74
N LYS A 2 -83.23 27.42 -23.82
CA LYS A 2 -82.03 26.57 -23.84
C LYS A 2 -81.78 25.83 -22.52
N LYS A 3 -81.40 24.55 -22.63
CA LYS A 3 -80.81 23.74 -21.56
C LYS A 3 -79.38 24.25 -21.29
N ILE A 4 -79.07 24.61 -20.05
CA ILE A 4 -77.70 24.88 -19.61
C ILE A 4 -77.40 23.87 -18.50
N THR A 5 -76.69 22.81 -18.88
CA THR A 5 -76.08 21.86 -17.96
C THR A 5 -74.72 22.45 -17.56
N PHE A 6 -74.57 22.89 -16.31
CA PHE A 6 -73.27 23.25 -15.76
C PHE A 6 -72.54 21.97 -15.36
N ILE A 7 -71.54 21.57 -16.15
CA ILE A 7 -70.56 20.54 -15.77
C ILE A 7 -69.45 21.26 -15.01
N PHE A 8 -69.39 21.07 -13.70
CA PHE A 8 -68.23 21.44 -12.89
C PHE A 8 -67.15 20.38 -13.11
N SER A 9 -66.14 20.72 -13.94
CA SER A 9 -64.95 19.88 -14.09
C SER A 9 -64.01 20.18 -12.93
N LEU A 10 -64.04 19.35 -11.88
CA LEU A 10 -63.11 19.43 -10.75
C LEU A 10 -61.76 18.85 -11.19
N LEU A 11 -60.83 19.72 -11.59
CA LEU A 11 -59.44 19.37 -11.85
C LEU A 11 -58.77 18.91 -10.55
N PHE A 12 -58.71 17.60 -10.33
CA PHE A 12 -57.83 17.01 -9.33
C PHE A 12 -56.38 17.19 -9.77
N PHE A 13 -55.71 18.22 -9.25
CA PHE A 13 -54.26 18.32 -9.29
C PHE A 13 -53.69 17.22 -8.38
N PHE A 14 -53.35 16.07 -8.95
CA PHE A 14 -52.49 15.09 -8.28
C PHE A 14 -51.08 15.70 -8.16
N GLN A 15 -50.81 16.40 -7.05
CA GLN A 15 -49.45 16.72 -6.64
C GLN A 15 -48.81 15.40 -6.19
N MET A 16 -48.07 14.75 -7.09
CA MET A 16 -47.13 13.71 -6.66
C MET A 16 -45.99 14.39 -5.88
N SER A 17 -46.08 14.40 -4.55
CA SER A 17 -44.95 14.80 -3.72
C SER A 17 -43.96 13.64 -3.67
N LEU A 18 -42.86 13.73 -4.43
CA LEU A 18 -41.70 12.88 -4.20
C LEU A 18 -40.97 13.43 -2.97
N ALA A 19 -40.93 12.65 -1.89
CA ALA A 19 -40.21 13.03 -0.69
C ALA A 19 -38.69 12.82 -0.91
N GLN A 20 -37.94 13.92 -0.89
CA GLN A 20 -36.48 13.98 -0.90
C GLN A 20 -36.02 14.88 0.25
N LEU A 21 -34.76 14.84 0.66
CA LEU A 21 -34.31 15.69 1.77
C LEU A 21 -34.36 17.16 1.32
N TYR A 22 -35.29 17.92 1.89
CA TYR A 22 -35.49 19.34 1.63
C TYR A 22 -35.24 20.13 2.92
N VAL A 23 -34.30 21.07 2.87
CA VAL A 23 -34.01 21.97 3.98
C VAL A 23 -34.45 23.37 3.58
N LYS A 24 -35.48 23.88 4.27
CA LYS A 24 -36.03 25.23 4.02
C LYS A 24 -35.03 26.30 4.45
N ASN A 25 -35.12 27.48 3.83
CA ASN A 25 -34.35 28.64 4.26
C ASN A 25 -34.58 28.94 5.76
N ASN A 26 -33.52 29.31 6.47
CA ASN A 26 -33.49 29.52 7.92
C ASN A 26 -33.78 28.26 8.75
N THR A 27 -33.58 27.07 8.20
CA THR A 27 -33.67 25.79 8.92
C THR A 27 -32.41 24.97 8.68
N TYR A 28 -32.17 23.97 9.52
CA TYR A 28 -31.01 23.11 9.37
C TYR A 28 -31.30 21.66 9.77
N VAL A 29 -30.47 20.77 9.23
CA VAL A 29 -30.30 19.39 9.73
C VAL A 29 -28.99 19.34 10.49
N PHE A 30 -29.00 18.79 11.70
CA PHE A 30 -27.81 18.67 12.53
C PHE A 30 -27.53 17.20 12.83
N ASN A 31 -26.46 16.67 12.24
CA ASN A 31 -26.01 15.30 12.45
C ASN A 31 -24.70 15.31 13.25
N LYS A 32 -24.73 14.71 14.45
CA LYS A 32 -23.56 14.56 15.32
C LYS A 32 -23.21 13.09 15.49
N GLY A 33 -22.15 12.66 14.82
CA GLY A 33 -21.55 11.34 14.95
C GLY A 33 -22.48 10.20 14.61
N ALA A 34 -23.47 10.43 13.74
CA ALA A 34 -24.37 9.42 13.20
C ALA A 34 -24.36 9.44 11.66
N MET A 35 -25.09 8.51 11.07
CA MET A 35 -25.31 8.44 9.63
C MET A 35 -26.60 9.16 9.24
N VAL A 36 -26.59 9.96 8.18
CA VAL A 36 -27.79 10.37 7.46
C VAL A 36 -27.76 9.73 6.08
N TYR A 37 -28.77 8.93 5.76
CA TYR A 37 -28.93 8.33 4.44
C TYR A 37 -30.04 9.03 3.66
N VAL A 38 -29.77 9.40 2.41
CA VAL A 38 -30.75 9.97 1.48
C VAL A 38 -30.72 9.18 0.17
N LYS A 39 -31.82 8.51 -0.18
CA LYS A 39 -31.87 7.70 -1.41
C LYS A 39 -31.73 8.54 -2.68
N GLY A 40 -32.35 9.72 -2.70
CA GLY A 40 -32.34 10.62 -3.85
C GLY A 40 -31.50 11.87 -3.60
N ASN A 41 -31.89 12.96 -4.24
CA ASN A 41 -31.21 14.24 -4.12
C ASN A 41 -31.56 14.98 -2.83
N ILE A 42 -30.70 15.95 -2.54
CA ILE A 42 -30.87 16.92 -1.46
C ILE A 42 -31.13 18.29 -2.08
N GLU A 43 -32.08 19.00 -1.51
CA GLU A 43 -32.34 20.39 -1.82
C GLU A 43 -32.10 21.27 -0.59
N LEU A 44 -31.01 22.03 -0.60
CA LEU A 44 -30.71 23.05 0.40
C LEU A 44 -31.29 24.38 -0.08
N ASN A 45 -32.57 24.58 0.20
CA ASN A 45 -33.38 25.66 -0.34
C ASN A 45 -33.21 26.97 0.43
N GLY A 46 -32.22 27.77 0.02
CA GLY A 46 -32.00 29.13 0.53
C GLY A 46 -30.65 29.30 1.23
N ALA A 47 -30.16 30.53 1.29
CA ALA A 47 -28.80 30.83 1.75
C ALA A 47 -28.53 30.39 3.19
N ASN A 48 -29.58 30.33 4.03
CA ASN A 48 -29.53 29.91 5.42
C ASN A 48 -30.14 28.51 5.63
N SER A 49 -30.08 27.65 4.60
CA SER A 49 -30.41 26.23 4.74
C SER A 49 -29.12 25.43 4.85
N THR A 50 -28.96 24.68 5.94
CA THR A 50 -27.68 24.04 6.26
C THR A 50 -27.83 22.60 6.70
N LEU A 51 -26.92 21.73 6.26
CA LEU A 51 -26.73 20.38 6.80
C LEU A 51 -25.38 20.33 7.52
N TYR A 52 -25.40 20.16 8.84
CA TYR A 52 -24.20 20.10 9.67
C TYR A 52 -23.79 18.66 9.96
N LEU A 53 -22.53 18.34 9.67
CA LEU A 53 -21.88 17.08 10.01
C LEU A 53 -20.82 17.34 11.08
N ARG A 54 -21.02 16.81 12.29
CA ARG A 54 -20.17 17.00 13.48
C ARG A 54 -19.76 15.69 14.09
N ASN A 55 -18.65 15.64 14.81
CA ASN A 55 -18.14 14.46 15.50
C ASN A 55 -18.14 13.22 14.59
N GLU A 56 -17.63 13.38 13.37
CA GLU A 56 -17.60 12.36 12.32
C GLU A 56 -18.99 11.89 11.85
N GLY A 57 -19.99 12.76 11.93
CA GLY A 57 -21.27 12.56 11.25
C GLY A 57 -21.09 12.50 9.74
N GLN A 58 -21.84 11.64 9.05
CA GLN A 58 -21.66 11.40 7.61
C GLN A 58 -22.99 11.46 6.86
N LEU A 59 -22.90 11.85 5.59
CA LEU A 59 -24.01 11.86 4.64
C LEU A 59 -23.76 10.85 3.52
N LEU A 60 -24.58 9.80 3.50
CA LEU A 60 -24.57 8.79 2.44
C LEU A 60 -25.74 9.05 1.50
N GLN A 61 -25.46 9.15 0.20
CA GLN A 61 -26.50 9.28 -0.82
C GLN A 61 -26.56 8.04 -1.73
N GLY A 62 -27.77 7.68 -2.13
CA GLY A 62 -28.06 6.49 -2.93
C GLY A 62 -28.20 6.74 -4.44
N THR A 63 -27.95 7.96 -4.93
CA THR A 63 -28.06 8.30 -6.36
C THR A 63 -27.09 7.44 -7.17
N SER A 64 -27.56 6.68 -8.15
CA SER A 64 -26.73 5.79 -8.98
C SER A 64 -26.40 6.37 -10.37
N SER A 65 -26.52 7.69 -10.51
CA SER A 65 -26.34 8.43 -11.77
C SER A 65 -25.68 9.78 -11.46
N THR A 66 -25.75 10.74 -12.39
CA THR A 66 -25.32 12.12 -12.11
C THR A 66 -26.09 12.72 -10.93
N SER A 67 -25.38 13.49 -10.09
CA SER A 67 -25.97 14.27 -9.00
C SER A 67 -27.13 15.12 -9.48
N THR A 68 -28.20 15.15 -8.69
CA THR A 68 -29.31 16.09 -8.84
C THR A 68 -29.51 16.95 -7.59
N ASN A 69 -28.50 16.99 -6.72
CA ASN A 69 -28.44 17.93 -5.60
C ASN A 69 -28.54 19.37 -6.12
N LYS A 70 -29.26 20.23 -5.40
CA LYS A 70 -29.45 21.62 -5.83
C LYS A 70 -29.69 22.56 -4.64
N GLY A 71 -29.64 23.85 -4.93
CA GLY A 71 -29.89 24.91 -3.96
C GLY A 71 -28.63 25.63 -3.51
N ILE A 72 -28.84 26.82 -2.96
CA ILE A 72 -27.79 27.77 -2.56
C ILE A 72 -27.39 27.63 -1.08
N GLY A 73 -28.03 26.71 -0.34
CA GLY A 73 -27.62 26.34 1.01
C GLY A 73 -26.38 25.46 1.03
N LYS A 74 -25.90 25.11 2.22
CA LYS A 74 -24.58 24.48 2.39
C LYS A 74 -24.64 23.22 3.24
N LEU A 75 -23.96 22.16 2.82
CA LEU A 75 -23.42 21.17 3.74
C LEU A 75 -22.18 21.77 4.40
N SER A 76 -22.03 21.57 5.71
CA SER A 76 -20.88 21.95 6.52
C SER A 76 -20.32 20.70 7.18
N VAL A 77 -19.08 20.35 6.86
CA VAL A 77 -18.39 19.20 7.44
C VAL A 77 -17.01 19.61 7.96
N PHE A 78 -16.71 19.20 9.19
CA PHE A 78 -15.41 19.41 9.81
C PHE A 78 -14.46 18.30 9.43
N GLN A 79 -13.24 18.68 9.04
CA GLN A 79 -12.13 17.77 8.75
C GLN A 79 -10.81 18.41 9.19
N GLU A 80 -9.86 17.58 9.64
CA GLU A 80 -8.60 18.01 10.21
C GLU A 80 -7.41 17.64 9.32
N GLY A 81 -6.54 18.62 9.05
CA GLY A 81 -5.20 18.34 8.54
C GLY A 81 -4.28 17.80 9.63
N SER A 82 -3.11 17.32 9.23
CA SER A 82 -2.16 16.61 10.11
C SER A 82 -0.77 17.25 10.19
N VAL A 83 -0.60 18.43 9.57
CA VAL A 83 0.71 19.05 9.31
C VAL A 83 0.74 20.57 9.49
N ASN A 84 1.95 21.14 9.50
CA ASN A 84 2.24 22.57 9.61
C ASN A 84 2.42 23.24 8.24
N ASN A 85 2.91 24.49 8.23
CA ASN A 85 3.18 25.28 7.02
C ASN A 85 4.17 24.68 6.03
N TYR A 86 4.96 23.69 6.44
CA TYR A 86 6.04 23.14 5.63
C TYR A 86 5.66 21.80 5.00
N ALA A 87 4.67 21.12 5.57
CA ALA A 87 4.25 19.79 5.17
C ALA A 87 2.87 19.80 4.46
N TYR A 88 2.67 18.90 3.50
CA TYR A 88 1.44 18.83 2.70
C TYR A 88 0.41 17.90 3.31
N ASN A 89 -0.86 18.28 3.19
CA ASN A 89 -1.99 17.36 3.18
C ASN A 89 -2.43 17.17 1.72
N TYR A 90 -2.84 15.95 1.38
CA TYR A 90 -3.46 15.65 0.08
C TYR A 90 -4.95 15.48 0.32
N TRP A 91 -5.76 16.32 -0.34
CA TRP A 91 -7.21 16.41 -0.13
C TRP A 91 -7.99 16.04 -1.39
N CYS A 92 -9.26 15.67 -1.25
CA CYS A 92 -10.26 15.67 -2.31
C CYS A 92 -11.57 16.22 -1.74
N SER A 93 -12.15 17.27 -2.32
CA SER A 93 -13.24 17.97 -1.63
C SER A 93 -14.55 17.14 -1.60
N PRO A 94 -15.23 17.04 -0.44
CA PRO A 94 -16.56 16.44 -0.34
C PRO A 94 -17.70 17.34 -0.83
N ILE A 95 -17.38 18.61 -1.14
CA ILE A 95 -18.33 19.64 -1.54
C ILE A 95 -17.84 20.41 -2.76
N GLY A 96 -18.78 21.04 -3.47
CA GLY A 96 -18.51 22.02 -4.52
C GLY A 96 -19.20 23.36 -4.24
N ASN A 97 -19.11 24.29 -5.19
CA ASN A 97 -19.81 25.56 -5.12
C ASN A 97 -21.31 25.38 -4.87
N ALA A 98 -21.88 26.24 -4.02
CA ALA A 98 -23.29 26.23 -3.68
C ALA A 98 -24.06 27.28 -4.49
N SER A 99 -24.43 26.94 -5.73
CA SER A 99 -25.32 27.77 -6.55
C SER A 99 -26.68 27.10 -6.79
N ALA A 100 -27.61 27.83 -7.40
CA ALA A 100 -28.90 27.29 -7.81
C ALA A 100 -28.81 26.19 -8.89
N ALA A 101 -27.64 26.00 -9.51
CA ALA A 101 -27.42 24.93 -10.50
C ALA A 101 -27.71 23.55 -9.90
N VAL A 102 -28.18 22.64 -10.74
CA VAL A 102 -28.40 21.24 -10.38
C VAL A 102 -27.10 20.46 -10.62
N GLY A 103 -26.75 19.57 -9.70
CA GLY A 103 -25.59 18.70 -9.78
C GLY A 103 -24.36 19.24 -9.04
N ASN A 104 -23.25 18.52 -9.19
CA ASN A 104 -21.98 18.86 -8.56
C ASN A 104 -21.35 20.08 -9.27
N GLU A 105 -20.63 20.89 -8.51
CA GLU A 105 -19.89 22.05 -9.04
C GLU A 105 -18.43 22.00 -8.57
N ASN A 106 -17.58 22.83 -9.17
CA ASN A 106 -16.18 22.89 -8.79
C ASN A 106 -15.99 23.40 -7.36
N PHE A 107 -14.95 22.88 -6.71
CA PHE A 107 -14.44 23.35 -5.44
C PHE A 107 -13.37 24.43 -5.63
N GLY A 108 -13.22 25.28 -4.62
CA GLY A 108 -12.11 26.21 -4.44
C GLY A 108 -11.88 26.45 -2.95
N ILE A 109 -10.65 26.77 -2.56
CA ILE A 109 -10.27 26.93 -1.14
C ILE A 109 -10.99 28.07 -0.41
N SER A 110 -11.66 28.98 -1.13
CA SER A 110 -12.55 29.99 -0.55
C SER A 110 -13.80 29.40 0.14
N MET A 111 -14.09 28.11 -0.08
CA MET A 111 -15.15 27.36 0.60
C MET A 111 -14.72 26.78 1.95
N LEU A 112 -13.45 26.97 2.34
CA LEU A 112 -12.92 26.56 3.63
C LEU A 112 -13.14 27.66 4.67
N ASN A 113 -13.52 27.24 5.87
CA ASN A 113 -13.82 28.11 7.00
C ASN A 113 -13.11 27.55 8.25
N VAL A 114 -12.99 28.38 9.29
CA VAL A 114 -12.62 27.93 10.65
C VAL A 114 -13.85 28.01 11.55
N PRO A 115 -14.23 26.93 12.24
CA PRO A 115 -15.43 26.94 13.05
C PRO A 115 -15.26 27.69 14.37
N THR A 116 -16.25 28.50 14.75
CA THR A 116 -16.27 29.22 16.04
C THR A 116 -17.23 28.58 17.03
N THR A 117 -18.24 27.87 16.54
CA THR A 117 -19.16 27.04 17.31
C THR A 117 -19.52 25.79 16.50
N SER A 118 -20.44 24.96 16.99
CA SER A 118 -20.93 23.81 16.24
C SER A 118 -21.71 24.18 14.97
N THR A 119 -22.17 25.43 14.80
CA THR A 119 -22.96 25.84 13.62
C THR A 119 -22.42 27.09 12.92
N ALA A 120 -21.61 27.90 13.60
CA ALA A 120 -21.00 29.12 13.07
C ALA A 120 -19.51 28.92 12.74
N SER A 121 -19.07 29.58 11.67
CA SER A 121 -17.67 29.56 11.21
C SER A 121 -17.32 30.89 10.56
N THR A 122 -16.03 31.23 10.59
CA THR A 122 -15.46 32.38 9.88
C THR A 122 -14.82 31.88 8.59
N ALA A 123 -15.08 32.55 7.46
CA ALA A 123 -14.43 32.21 6.19
C ALA A 123 -12.91 32.35 6.28
N ALA A 124 -12.18 31.43 5.64
CA ALA A 124 -10.73 31.55 5.55
C ALA A 124 -10.33 32.75 4.68
N THR A 125 -9.33 33.49 5.13
CA THR A 125 -8.69 34.53 4.33
C THR A 125 -7.74 33.87 3.34
N ILE A 126 -7.94 34.08 2.04
CA ILE A 126 -7.01 33.60 1.02
C ILE A 126 -5.91 34.64 0.83
N LEU A 127 -4.67 34.25 1.13
CA LEU A 127 -3.51 35.15 1.08
C LEU A 127 -3.14 35.48 -0.39
N PRO A 128 -2.32 36.51 -0.63
CA PRO A 128 -1.71 36.74 -1.94
C PRO A 128 -0.84 35.54 -2.39
N THR A 129 -0.71 35.35 -3.71
CA THR A 129 -0.02 34.18 -4.30
C THR A 129 1.47 34.09 -4.00
N ASN A 130 2.11 35.21 -3.63
CA ASN A 130 3.51 35.25 -3.19
C ASN A 130 3.69 34.92 -1.70
N ASN A 131 2.62 34.57 -0.98
CA ASN A 131 2.69 34.13 0.40
C ASN A 131 2.67 32.61 0.50
N TYR A 132 3.65 32.06 1.23
CA TYR A 132 3.88 30.63 1.37
C TYR A 132 3.42 30.07 2.72
N ASN A 133 3.00 30.91 3.65
CA ASN A 133 2.74 30.49 5.01
C ASN A 133 1.29 30.76 5.38
N GLY A 134 0.52 29.69 5.51
CA GLY A 134 -0.78 29.75 6.18
C GLY A 134 -0.60 30.09 7.66
N SER A 135 -1.66 30.56 8.29
CA SER A 135 -1.66 30.84 9.73
C SER A 135 -3.05 30.72 10.31
N CYS A 136 -3.13 30.42 11.60
CA CYS A 136 -4.36 30.49 12.35
C CYS A 136 -4.17 31.19 13.70
N SER A 137 -5.27 31.70 14.22
CA SER A 137 -5.44 32.10 15.62
C SER A 137 -6.89 31.83 16.02
N THR A 138 -7.29 32.18 17.25
CA THR A 138 -8.65 31.99 17.74
C THR A 138 -9.71 32.51 16.75
N GLY A 139 -10.42 31.57 16.10
CA GLY A 139 -11.49 31.89 15.15
C GLY A 139 -11.05 32.55 13.84
N THR A 140 -9.75 32.58 13.53
CA THR A 140 -9.23 33.11 12.26
C THR A 140 -8.32 32.09 11.56
N LEU A 141 -8.40 32.06 10.23
CA LEU A 141 -7.65 31.16 9.38
C LEU A 141 -7.23 31.88 8.11
N SER A 142 -5.94 31.80 7.77
CA SER A 142 -5.38 32.26 6.51
C SER A 142 -4.74 31.11 5.76
N ILE A 143 -5.06 30.97 4.48
CA ILE A 143 -4.57 29.89 3.61
C ILE A 143 -3.64 30.48 2.55
N ALA A 144 -2.45 29.89 2.40
CA ALA A 144 -1.50 30.22 1.36
C ALA A 144 -1.92 29.53 0.03
N PRO A 145 -2.43 30.25 -0.98
CA PRO A 145 -2.88 29.63 -2.22
C PRO A 145 -1.71 29.10 -3.07
N TYR A 146 -0.47 29.50 -2.78
CA TYR A 146 0.71 29.01 -3.50
C TYR A 146 0.81 27.48 -3.47
N TRP A 147 0.31 26.82 -2.42
CA TRP A 147 0.42 25.37 -2.27
C TRP A 147 -0.78 24.58 -2.78
N ILE A 148 -1.66 25.19 -3.57
CA ILE A 148 -2.84 24.50 -4.11
C ILE A 148 -2.56 24.05 -5.54
N TRP A 149 -2.20 22.78 -5.67
CA TRP A 149 -1.86 22.13 -6.93
C TRP A 149 -2.68 20.87 -7.14
N ARG A 150 -2.91 20.52 -8.40
CA ARG A 150 -3.55 19.27 -8.82
C ARG A 150 -2.57 18.47 -9.69
N PHE A 151 -2.67 17.15 -9.68
CA PHE A 151 -1.88 16.29 -10.56
C PHE A 151 -2.84 15.48 -11.43
N LEU A 152 -2.80 15.68 -12.75
CA LEU A 152 -3.87 15.25 -13.65
C LEU A 152 -3.28 14.45 -14.81
N SER A 153 -3.39 13.11 -14.75
CA SER A 153 -2.85 12.21 -15.78
C SER A 153 -1.46 12.64 -16.27
N SER A 154 -0.51 12.70 -15.32
CA SER A 154 0.83 13.24 -15.51
C SER A 154 1.92 12.22 -15.10
N LEU A 155 3.17 12.45 -15.50
CA LEU A 155 4.28 11.52 -15.23
C LEU A 155 5.31 12.13 -14.29
N THR A 156 5.72 13.35 -14.58
CA THR A 156 6.89 13.94 -13.93
C THR A 156 6.49 14.88 -12.81
N TYR A 157 7.40 15.11 -11.87
CA TYR A 157 7.18 16.07 -10.79
C TYR A 157 6.86 17.48 -11.32
N SER A 158 7.37 17.91 -12.48
CA SER A 158 7.07 19.25 -13.03
C SER A 158 5.64 19.43 -13.56
N ASP A 159 4.86 18.35 -13.66
CA ASP A 159 3.54 18.37 -14.33
C ASP A 159 2.37 18.76 -13.41
N TRP A 160 2.63 19.36 -12.24
CA TRP A 160 1.57 19.86 -11.35
C TRP A 160 0.83 21.06 -11.98
N PHE A 161 -0.50 21.01 -11.92
CA PHE A 161 -1.39 22.07 -12.38
C PHE A 161 -1.69 23.05 -11.25
N TYR A 162 -1.20 24.28 -11.35
CA TYR A 162 -1.49 25.33 -10.38
C TYR A 162 -2.98 25.66 -10.36
N THR A 163 -3.56 25.70 -9.16
CA THR A 163 -4.96 26.13 -8.94
C THR A 163 -5.01 27.48 -8.25
N GLY A 164 -4.17 27.68 -7.23
CA GLY A 164 -4.16 28.91 -6.47
C GLY A 164 -5.49 29.18 -5.75
N SER A 165 -6.01 30.39 -5.92
CA SER A 165 -7.31 30.82 -5.39
C SER A 165 -8.50 30.51 -6.29
N SER A 166 -8.28 29.88 -7.44
CA SER A 166 -9.33 29.58 -8.42
C SER A 166 -10.32 28.53 -7.90
N THR A 167 -11.56 28.60 -8.37
CA THR A 167 -12.60 27.58 -8.11
C THR A 167 -12.73 26.65 -9.31
N ASN A 168 -11.69 25.84 -9.55
CA ASN A 168 -11.57 24.98 -10.73
C ASN A 168 -11.15 23.53 -10.40
N ILE A 169 -11.33 23.10 -9.16
CA ILE A 169 -11.09 21.72 -8.74
C ILE A 169 -12.40 20.95 -8.97
N THR A 170 -12.45 20.10 -9.99
CA THR A 170 -13.68 19.35 -10.29
C THR A 170 -13.91 18.25 -9.23
N PRO A 171 -15.15 17.79 -9.02
CA PRO A 171 -15.41 16.64 -8.15
C PRO A 171 -14.52 15.44 -8.54
N GLY A 172 -13.97 14.74 -7.55
CA GLY A 172 -13.05 13.61 -7.77
C GLY A 172 -11.59 13.99 -8.03
N GLN A 173 -11.29 15.26 -8.31
CA GLN A 173 -9.89 15.72 -8.33
C GLN A 173 -9.39 15.94 -6.92
N GLY A 174 -8.20 15.40 -6.63
CA GLY A 174 -7.49 15.75 -5.42
C GLY A 174 -6.60 16.98 -5.61
N PHE A 175 -6.17 17.57 -4.51
CA PHE A 175 -5.33 18.75 -4.48
C PHE A 175 -4.40 18.74 -3.27
N THR A 176 -3.25 19.40 -3.40
CA THR A 176 -2.32 19.62 -2.29
C THR A 176 -2.72 20.86 -1.51
N MET A 177 -2.44 20.86 -0.20
CA MET A 177 -2.52 22.04 0.64
C MET A 177 -1.58 21.89 1.83
N LYS A 178 -0.67 22.85 2.03
CA LYS A 178 0.13 22.88 3.27
C LYS A 178 -0.73 23.28 4.46
N GLY A 179 -0.33 22.80 5.64
CA GLY A 179 -1.00 23.15 6.89
C GLY A 179 -0.80 24.61 7.30
N THR A 180 -1.12 24.91 8.55
CA THR A 180 -1.01 26.26 9.13
C THR A 180 -0.04 26.30 10.29
N SER A 181 0.59 27.46 10.51
CA SER A 181 1.23 27.80 11.78
C SER A 181 0.22 28.39 12.76
N GLY A 182 0.64 28.55 14.01
CA GLY A 182 -0.19 29.07 15.08
C GLY A 182 -1.01 27.97 15.78
N THR A 183 -1.92 28.42 16.64
CA THR A 183 -2.82 27.54 17.41
C THR A 183 -4.21 28.18 17.48
N ASP A 184 -5.23 27.34 17.60
CA ASP A 184 -6.60 27.76 17.87
C ASP A 184 -7.20 26.78 18.89
N THR A 185 -7.36 27.26 20.11
CA THR A 185 -7.88 26.47 21.24
C THR A 185 -9.41 26.47 21.29
N THR A 186 -10.10 27.07 20.31
CA THR A 186 -11.56 27.01 20.20
C THR A 186 -11.99 25.55 20.06
N ASN A 187 -12.90 25.10 20.93
CA ASN A 187 -13.59 23.82 20.77
C ASN A 187 -15.01 24.08 20.23
N PRO A 188 -15.30 23.77 18.95
CA PRO A 188 -16.61 23.97 18.35
C PRO A 188 -17.62 22.86 18.68
N GLY A 189 -17.40 22.07 19.73
CA GLY A 189 -18.23 20.93 20.13
C GLY A 189 -17.74 19.57 19.62
N GLU A 190 -16.44 19.45 19.36
CA GLU A 190 -15.72 18.28 18.85
C GLU A 190 -14.82 17.65 19.93
N THR A 191 -14.21 16.50 19.61
CA THR A 191 -13.28 15.79 20.52
C THR A 191 -11.98 16.56 20.79
N THR A 192 -11.57 17.42 19.87
CA THR A 192 -10.34 18.23 19.96
C THR A 192 -10.62 19.69 19.60
N THR A 193 -9.71 20.60 19.97
CA THR A 193 -9.76 22.01 19.56
C THR A 193 -9.43 22.18 18.06
N ASN A 194 -9.70 23.35 17.50
CA ASN A 194 -9.52 23.63 16.08
C ASN A 194 -8.09 23.48 15.58
N ASN A 195 -7.08 23.86 16.37
CA ASN A 195 -5.71 23.59 16.04
C ASN A 195 -4.88 23.50 17.33
N PRO A 196 -4.68 22.28 17.88
CA PRO A 196 -3.78 22.05 19.02
C PRO A 196 -2.28 22.19 18.65
N GLY A 197 -1.98 22.64 17.42
CA GLY A 197 -0.65 22.73 16.84
C GLY A 197 -0.55 21.79 15.64
N SER A 198 -0.31 22.35 14.45
CA SER A 198 -0.11 21.60 13.20
C SER A 198 -1.22 20.60 12.85
N LYS A 199 -2.45 20.80 13.35
CA LYS A 199 -3.60 19.91 13.15
C LYS A 199 -4.87 20.74 12.94
N GLN A 200 -4.82 21.62 11.94
CA GLN A 200 -5.88 22.58 11.66
C GLN A 200 -7.17 21.87 11.24
N ARG A 201 -8.27 22.20 11.92
CA ARG A 201 -9.64 21.89 11.53
C ARG A 201 -10.11 22.90 10.50
N TYR A 202 -10.64 22.38 9.40
CA TYR A 202 -11.31 23.11 8.35
C TYR A 202 -12.79 22.74 8.35
N ASP A 203 -13.64 23.73 8.13
CA ASP A 203 -15.06 23.54 7.85
C ASP A 203 -15.32 23.75 6.37
N PHE A 204 -15.51 22.64 5.65
CA PHE A 204 -15.84 22.61 4.24
C PHE A 204 -17.32 22.97 4.09
N ARG A 205 -17.61 24.14 3.50
CA ARG A 205 -18.98 24.64 3.34
C ARG A 205 -19.36 24.82 1.87
N GLY A 206 -20.21 23.94 1.35
CA GLY A 206 -20.69 24.01 -0.04
C GLY A 206 -21.79 23.00 -0.34
N LYS A 207 -22.11 22.81 -1.62
CA LYS A 207 -23.08 21.80 -2.05
C LYS A 207 -22.46 20.40 -1.92
N PRO A 208 -23.14 19.42 -1.29
CA PRO A 208 -22.59 18.08 -1.17
C PRO A 208 -22.44 17.42 -2.54
N ASN A 209 -21.26 16.85 -2.79
CA ASN A 209 -21.03 16.03 -3.96
C ASN A 209 -21.84 14.74 -3.87
N ASP A 210 -22.42 14.33 -5.00
CA ASP A 210 -23.32 13.18 -5.13
C ASP A 210 -23.14 12.48 -6.47
N GLY A 211 -23.69 11.28 -6.59
CA GLY A 211 -23.74 10.50 -7.82
C GLY A 211 -22.38 9.94 -8.23
N ASP A 212 -22.36 9.36 -9.42
CA ASP A 212 -21.15 8.81 -10.02
C ASP A 212 -20.24 9.94 -10.51
N ILE A 213 -19.00 9.95 -10.03
CA ILE A 213 -17.98 10.97 -10.30
C ILE A 213 -16.87 10.35 -11.15
N THR A 214 -16.72 10.88 -12.36
CA THR A 214 -15.68 10.46 -13.31
C THR A 214 -14.34 11.09 -12.96
N ILE A 215 -13.30 10.24 -12.90
CA ILE A 215 -11.91 10.63 -12.70
C ILE A 215 -11.15 10.25 -13.96
N ASN A 216 -10.47 11.21 -14.59
CA ASN A 216 -9.67 10.94 -15.77
C ASN A 216 -8.35 10.27 -15.36
N VAL A 217 -7.93 9.29 -16.15
CA VAL A 217 -6.66 8.57 -16.01
C VAL A 217 -6.02 8.41 -17.38
N ALA A 218 -4.74 8.05 -17.44
CA ALA A 218 -4.07 7.72 -18.68
C ALA A 218 -3.00 6.65 -18.44
N ASN A 219 -2.74 5.83 -19.46
CA ASN A 219 -1.79 4.72 -19.37
C ASN A 219 -0.41 5.16 -18.85
N GLY A 220 0.04 4.52 -17.78
CA GLY A 220 1.31 4.77 -17.11
C GLY A 220 1.40 6.11 -16.39
N LYS A 221 0.31 6.88 -16.31
CA LYS A 221 0.30 8.23 -15.73
C LYS A 221 -0.44 8.26 -14.40
N TYR A 222 0.07 9.06 -13.46
CA TYR A 222 -0.54 9.25 -12.16
C TYR A 222 -1.59 10.38 -12.18
N THR A 223 -2.62 10.22 -11.35
CA THR A 223 -3.64 11.24 -11.08
C THR A 223 -3.87 11.34 -9.59
N LEU A 224 -3.82 12.57 -9.06
CA LEU A 224 -4.23 12.86 -7.70
C LEU A 224 -5.76 12.91 -7.64
N THR A 225 -6.34 11.93 -6.96
CA THR A 225 -7.77 11.80 -6.69
C THR A 225 -7.99 11.66 -5.17
N GLY A 226 -9.15 11.18 -4.75
CA GLY A 226 -9.44 10.93 -3.34
C GLY A 226 -10.90 10.59 -3.11
N ASN A 227 -11.34 10.71 -1.86
CA ASN A 227 -12.74 10.59 -1.49
C ASN A 227 -13.49 11.91 -1.74
N PRO A 228 -14.38 11.99 -2.76
CA PRO A 228 -15.07 13.21 -3.12
C PRO A 228 -16.41 13.38 -2.38
N TYR A 229 -16.74 12.52 -1.41
CA TYR A 229 -18.06 12.45 -0.81
C TYR A 229 -18.06 12.88 0.68
N PRO A 230 -19.18 13.44 1.19
CA PRO A 230 -19.36 13.76 2.61
C PRO A 230 -19.62 12.52 3.49
N SER A 231 -18.99 11.39 3.18
CA SER A 231 -18.96 10.14 3.95
C SER A 231 -17.65 9.41 3.68
N ALA A 232 -17.29 8.43 4.50
CA ALA A 232 -16.22 7.51 4.14
C ALA A 232 -16.61 6.71 2.87
N ILE A 233 -15.59 6.20 2.18
CA ILE A 233 -15.74 5.24 1.07
C ILE A 233 -14.98 3.95 1.36
N ASP A 234 -15.52 2.84 0.89
CA ASP A 234 -14.83 1.56 0.74
C ASP A 234 -13.78 1.69 -0.38
N LEU A 235 -12.53 1.92 0.01
CA LEU A 235 -11.43 2.14 -0.92
C LEU A 235 -11.08 0.83 -1.63
N SER A 236 -11.12 -0.31 -0.93
CA SER A 236 -10.90 -1.62 -1.54
C SER A 236 -11.92 -1.89 -2.64
N ALA A 237 -13.20 -1.58 -2.42
CA ALA A 237 -14.23 -1.70 -3.47
C ALA A 237 -13.96 -0.79 -4.67
N PHE A 238 -13.54 0.45 -4.46
CA PHE A 238 -13.19 1.34 -5.57
C PHE A 238 -12.01 0.77 -6.37
N LEU A 239 -10.92 0.42 -5.68
CA LEU A 239 -9.68 -0.02 -6.31
C LEU A 239 -9.83 -1.34 -7.06
N THR A 240 -10.51 -2.34 -6.50
CA THR A 240 -10.78 -3.63 -7.18
C THR A 240 -11.71 -3.50 -8.39
N ASN A 241 -12.61 -2.51 -8.40
CA ASN A 241 -13.55 -2.30 -9.53
C ASN A 241 -13.03 -1.32 -10.59
N ALA A 242 -11.95 -0.58 -10.32
CA ALA A 242 -11.44 0.47 -11.20
C ALA A 242 -10.47 -0.10 -12.26
N THR A 243 -10.98 -0.90 -13.19
CA THR A 243 -10.15 -1.68 -14.15
C THR A 243 -9.34 -0.85 -15.16
N ASN A 244 -9.58 0.46 -15.29
CA ASN A 244 -8.81 1.38 -16.14
C ASN A 244 -7.61 2.02 -15.41
N CYS A 245 -7.32 1.58 -14.19
CA CYS A 245 -6.10 1.90 -13.44
C CYS A 245 -5.45 0.61 -12.89
N THR A 246 -4.31 0.72 -12.24
CA THR A 246 -3.62 -0.43 -11.62
C THR A 246 -4.40 -1.04 -10.45
N GLY A 247 -5.38 -0.32 -9.89
CA GLY A 247 -6.09 -0.75 -8.67
C GLY A 247 -5.26 -0.58 -7.40
N VAL A 248 -4.20 0.23 -7.46
CA VAL A 248 -3.30 0.54 -6.34
C VAL A 248 -3.41 2.02 -5.99
N ALA A 249 -3.39 2.34 -4.69
CA ALA A 249 -3.39 3.71 -4.20
C ALA A 249 -2.05 4.07 -3.56
N TYR A 250 -1.54 5.25 -3.90
CA TYR A 250 -0.29 5.78 -3.35
C TYR A 250 -0.56 7.02 -2.49
N PHE A 251 -0.10 7.01 -1.25
CA PHE A 251 -0.34 8.08 -0.28
C PHE A 251 0.95 8.82 0.03
N TRP A 252 0.93 10.14 -0.09
CA TRP A 252 2.07 10.98 0.21
C TRP A 252 2.42 10.95 1.69
N GLU A 253 3.70 10.79 1.99
CA GLU A 253 4.28 10.82 3.32
C GLU A 253 5.53 11.68 3.33
N GLN A 254 5.82 12.29 4.47
CA GLN A 254 6.93 13.24 4.58
C GLN A 254 7.47 13.31 6.00
N ASP A 255 8.74 13.71 6.12
CA ASP A 255 9.35 14.02 7.40
C ASP A 255 8.78 15.35 7.93
N LYS A 256 7.92 15.23 8.95
CA LYS A 256 7.25 16.37 9.58
C LYS A 256 8.19 17.25 10.42
N THR A 257 9.45 16.84 10.61
CA THR A 257 10.46 17.63 11.31
C THR A 257 11.20 18.62 10.39
N VAL A 258 11.10 18.42 9.07
CA VAL A 258 11.71 19.30 8.07
C VAL A 258 10.83 20.53 7.85
N ASN A 259 11.27 21.67 8.39
CA ASN A 259 10.55 22.94 8.30
C ASN A 259 11.12 23.84 7.18
N SER A 260 10.97 23.41 5.93
CA SER A 260 11.45 24.15 4.75
C SER A 260 10.44 24.16 3.60
N HIS A 261 10.40 25.26 2.86
CA HIS A 261 9.71 25.32 1.56
C HIS A 261 10.63 25.01 0.37
N LEU A 262 11.95 24.93 0.60
CA LEU A 262 12.89 24.59 -0.45
C LEU A 262 12.77 23.11 -0.78
N ILE A 263 12.54 22.82 -2.06
CA ILE A 263 12.46 21.44 -2.56
C ILE A 263 13.70 20.62 -2.16
N ALA A 264 14.87 21.27 -2.15
CA ALA A 264 16.13 20.61 -1.84
C ALA A 264 16.20 20.02 -0.41
N ASN A 265 15.47 20.65 0.50
CA ASN A 265 15.42 20.23 1.90
C ASN A 265 14.29 19.23 2.14
N TYR A 266 13.32 19.13 1.22
CA TYR A 266 12.16 18.27 1.42
C TYR A 266 12.58 16.82 1.56
N ARG A 267 11.86 16.09 2.42
CA ARG A 267 12.03 14.66 2.62
C ARG A 267 10.64 14.03 2.60
N GLY A 268 10.35 13.23 1.58
CA GLY A 268 9.06 12.56 1.45
C GLY A 268 9.05 11.51 0.35
N GLY A 269 7.96 10.78 0.26
CA GLY A 269 7.76 9.72 -0.71
C GLY A 269 6.32 9.21 -0.66
N TYR A 270 6.04 8.19 -1.45
CA TYR A 270 4.72 7.59 -1.47
C TYR A 270 4.73 6.23 -0.79
N SER A 271 3.82 6.06 0.15
CA SER A 271 3.43 4.74 0.64
C SER A 271 2.45 4.12 -0.31
N THR A 272 2.37 2.79 -0.31
CA THR A 272 1.66 2.02 -1.32
C THR A 272 0.64 1.13 -0.65
N PHE A 273 -0.61 1.18 -1.12
CA PHE A 273 -1.68 0.31 -0.66
C PHE A 273 -2.25 -0.49 -1.83
N SER A 274 -2.20 -1.82 -1.70
CA SER A 274 -2.90 -2.76 -2.56
C SER A 274 -4.06 -3.37 -1.78
N PRO A 275 -5.30 -3.35 -2.28
CA PRO A 275 -6.42 -3.96 -1.58
C PRO A 275 -6.36 -5.48 -1.57
N VAL A 276 -5.68 -6.11 -2.53
CA VAL A 276 -5.68 -7.56 -2.83
C VAL A 276 -7.07 -8.06 -3.23
N SER A 277 -8.05 -7.87 -2.36
CA SER A 277 -9.46 -8.07 -2.62
C SER A 277 -10.30 -7.10 -1.78
N ARG A 278 -11.60 -6.99 -2.10
CA ARG A 278 -12.55 -6.28 -1.24
C ARG A 278 -12.79 -6.98 0.10
N GLY A 279 -12.57 -8.29 0.17
CA GLY A 279 -12.89 -9.14 1.32
C GLY A 279 -11.78 -9.28 2.37
N GLY A 280 -10.65 -8.59 2.19
CA GLY A 280 -9.48 -8.73 3.03
C GLY A 280 -8.87 -7.40 3.48
N THR A 281 -7.71 -7.49 4.11
CA THR A 281 -7.04 -6.36 4.76
C THR A 281 -6.27 -5.43 3.84
N GLY A 282 -6.03 -5.89 2.61
CA GLY A 282 -5.00 -5.34 1.77
C GLY A 282 -3.61 -5.48 2.36
N ILE A 283 -2.66 -4.86 1.66
CA ILE A 283 -1.25 -4.79 2.01
C ILE A 283 -0.84 -3.33 1.93
N TYR A 284 -0.15 -2.86 2.97
CA TYR A 284 0.38 -1.52 3.04
C TYR A 284 1.90 -1.56 3.16
N VAL A 285 2.58 -0.81 2.30
CA VAL A 285 4.03 -0.59 2.36
C VAL A 285 4.30 0.88 2.65
N PRO A 286 5.03 1.21 3.73
CA PRO A 286 5.36 2.59 4.07
C PRO A 286 6.25 3.24 3.02
N ALA A 287 6.22 4.58 2.96
CA ALA A 287 7.06 5.30 2.02
C ALA A 287 8.53 5.22 2.42
N THR A 288 9.39 5.03 1.43
CA THR A 288 10.80 5.42 1.54
C THR A 288 10.89 6.92 1.27
N PHE A 289 11.52 7.71 2.16
CA PHE A 289 11.64 9.15 1.92
C PHE A 289 12.91 9.50 1.15
N TYR A 290 12.74 10.42 0.21
CA TYR A 290 13.80 10.90 -0.65
C TYR A 290 14.00 12.41 -0.51
N ALA A 291 15.19 12.82 -0.86
CA ALA A 291 15.67 14.19 -0.88
C ALA A 291 15.82 14.67 -2.32
N PHE A 292 15.85 15.98 -2.59
CA PHE A 292 16.13 16.51 -3.93
C PHE A 292 17.14 17.66 -3.86
N ASP A 293 17.70 18.12 -4.99
CA ASP A 293 18.51 19.33 -5.08
C ASP A 293 17.68 20.50 -5.67
N SER A 294 18.30 21.67 -5.86
CA SER A 294 17.60 22.85 -6.43
C SER A 294 17.25 22.72 -7.91
N ALA A 295 17.86 21.77 -8.63
CA ALA A 295 17.56 21.47 -10.02
C ALA A 295 16.46 20.39 -10.16
N GLY A 296 16.01 19.80 -9.04
CA GLY A 296 15.01 18.74 -9.01
C GLY A 296 15.58 17.34 -9.15
N ASN A 297 16.91 17.17 -9.08
CA ASN A 297 17.54 15.86 -9.06
C ASN A 297 17.40 15.23 -7.68
N GLN A 298 17.17 13.93 -7.63
CA GLN A 298 17.02 13.21 -6.37
C GLN A 298 18.37 13.05 -5.66
N LEU A 299 18.38 13.36 -4.36
CA LEU A 299 19.50 13.16 -3.44
C LEU A 299 19.29 11.86 -2.63
N GLY A 300 20.27 11.53 -1.79
CA GLY A 300 20.30 10.33 -0.96
C GLY A 300 19.01 10.08 -0.17
N VAL A 301 18.71 8.79 0.00
CA VAL A 301 17.49 8.29 0.64
C VAL A 301 17.58 8.47 2.17
N VAL A 302 16.50 8.81 2.87
CA VAL A 302 16.53 8.91 4.35
C VAL A 302 15.22 8.35 4.90
N SER A 303 15.21 7.20 5.59
CA SER A 303 13.98 6.77 6.28
C SER A 303 14.19 5.66 7.31
N THR A 304 13.29 5.65 8.30
CA THR A 304 13.04 4.54 9.23
C THR A 304 11.54 4.21 9.17
N PRO A 305 11.10 3.34 8.23
CA PRO A 305 9.69 3.03 8.05
C PRO A 305 9.15 2.30 9.28
N ASN A 306 8.35 2.99 10.10
CA ASN A 306 7.67 2.41 11.25
C ASN A 306 6.16 2.70 11.27
N ASN A 307 5.66 3.35 10.22
CA ASN A 307 4.24 3.60 10.02
C ASN A 307 3.60 2.45 9.24
N SER A 308 2.44 2.01 9.74
CA SER A 308 1.51 1.16 8.99
C SER A 308 0.13 1.76 9.19
N TYR A 309 -0.63 1.89 8.10
CA TYR A 309 -1.97 2.43 8.15
C TYR A 309 -2.95 1.48 7.49
N ALA A 310 -4.08 1.27 8.17
CA ALA A 310 -5.23 0.64 7.57
C ALA A 310 -5.86 1.57 6.53
N ARG A 311 -5.99 1.09 5.28
CA ARG A 311 -6.50 1.87 4.14
C ARG A 311 -7.76 1.29 3.49
N TYR A 312 -8.40 0.29 4.11
CA TYR A 312 -9.70 -0.29 3.70
C TYR A 312 -10.73 0.78 3.32
N PHE A 313 -10.82 1.80 4.17
CA PHE A 313 -11.76 2.90 4.02
C PHE A 313 -11.01 4.23 3.93
N SER A 314 -11.35 5.02 2.92
CA SER A 314 -10.86 6.38 2.78
C SER A 314 -11.81 7.35 3.51
N PRO A 315 -11.36 8.10 4.53
CA PRO A 315 -12.21 9.04 5.25
C PRO A 315 -12.58 10.24 4.38
N ILE A 316 -13.51 11.07 4.86
CA ILE A 316 -13.97 12.27 4.15
C ILE A 316 -12.75 13.12 3.80
N GLY A 317 -12.62 13.51 2.55
CA GLY A 317 -11.59 14.48 2.19
C GLY A 317 -10.21 13.91 1.86
N GLN A 318 -9.92 12.63 2.12
CA GLN A 318 -8.56 12.09 1.92
C GLN A 318 -8.21 11.98 0.43
N GLY A 319 -7.05 12.54 0.05
CA GLY A 319 -6.47 12.41 -1.29
C GLY A 319 -5.43 11.29 -1.41
N PHE A 320 -5.30 10.71 -2.60
CA PHE A 320 -4.30 9.70 -2.95
C PHE A 320 -4.06 9.67 -4.46
N MET A 321 -2.90 9.17 -4.88
CA MET A 321 -2.58 8.96 -6.29
C MET A 321 -3.05 7.59 -6.76
N ILE A 322 -3.46 7.51 -8.03
CA ILE A 322 -3.68 6.25 -8.78
C ILE A 322 -2.94 6.33 -10.12
N GLU A 323 -2.53 5.19 -10.66
CA GLU A 323 -1.87 5.08 -11.97
C GLU A 323 -2.84 4.49 -13.01
N GLY A 324 -3.09 5.21 -14.10
CA GLY A 324 -3.92 4.71 -15.20
C GLY A 324 -3.23 3.61 -16.00
N ASN A 325 -4.02 2.74 -16.65
CA ASN A 325 -3.50 1.70 -17.54
C ASN A 325 -4.01 1.89 -18.98
N ALA A 326 -3.65 0.98 -19.88
CA ALA A 326 -4.01 1.05 -21.30
C ALA A 326 -5.49 0.71 -21.59
N SER A 327 -6.26 0.26 -20.59
CA SER A 327 -7.63 -0.25 -20.77
C SER A 327 -8.67 0.86 -20.97
N GLY A 328 -8.37 2.10 -20.58
CA GLY A 328 -9.30 3.22 -20.77
C GLY A 328 -8.78 4.55 -20.25
N SER A 329 -9.61 5.59 -20.37
CA SER A 329 -9.25 6.97 -20.03
C SER A 329 -9.92 7.51 -18.76
N THR A 330 -10.79 6.71 -18.13
CA THR A 330 -11.52 7.14 -16.92
C THR A 330 -11.76 5.98 -15.95
N VAL A 331 -11.79 6.30 -14.66
CA VAL A 331 -12.36 5.47 -13.59
C VAL A 331 -13.51 6.22 -12.93
N THR A 332 -14.40 5.53 -12.23
CA THR A 332 -15.61 6.13 -11.64
C THR A 332 -15.66 5.87 -10.16
N MET A 333 -15.66 6.95 -9.38
CA MET A 333 -16.04 6.90 -7.96
C MET A 333 -17.57 6.88 -7.90
N LYS A 334 -18.15 5.87 -7.26
CA LYS A 334 -19.61 5.65 -7.24
C LYS A 334 -20.17 5.84 -5.84
N ASN A 335 -21.42 6.26 -5.76
CA ASN A 335 -22.14 6.33 -4.48
C ASN A 335 -22.25 4.96 -3.78
N SER A 336 -22.24 3.85 -4.54
CA SER A 336 -22.25 2.50 -3.97
C SER A 336 -21.03 2.19 -3.10
N TYR A 337 -19.93 2.92 -3.26
CA TYR A 337 -18.75 2.77 -2.41
C TYR A 337 -18.87 3.52 -1.08
N ARG A 338 -19.89 4.36 -0.88
CA ARG A 338 -20.06 5.08 0.38
C ARG A 338 -20.42 4.14 1.53
N VAL A 339 -19.75 4.34 2.65
CA VAL A 339 -19.95 3.59 3.89
C VAL A 339 -19.99 4.55 5.08
N TYR A 340 -20.61 4.10 6.16
CA TYR A 340 -20.55 4.80 7.43
C TYR A 340 -19.43 4.23 8.29
N GLN A 341 -18.23 4.78 8.12
CA GLN A 341 -17.03 4.38 8.86
C GLN A 341 -16.35 5.62 9.44
N LYS A 342 -16.29 5.71 10.77
CA LYS A 342 -15.53 6.76 11.47
C LYS A 342 -14.04 6.50 11.37
N GLU A 343 -13.24 7.55 11.41
CA GLU A 343 -11.80 7.42 11.46
C GLU A 343 -11.37 6.69 12.72
N ASN A 344 -10.54 5.67 12.53
CA ASN A 344 -9.86 4.97 13.59
C ASN A 344 -8.64 4.26 12.98
N ALA A 345 -7.62 4.06 13.81
CA ALA A 345 -6.34 3.56 13.31
C ALA A 345 -6.39 2.15 12.70
N ALA A 346 -7.40 1.35 13.06
CA ALA A 346 -7.52 -0.04 12.61
C ALA A 346 -8.18 -0.19 11.23
N THR A 347 -9.01 0.75 10.78
CA THR A 347 -9.76 0.58 9.52
C THR A 347 -9.86 1.82 8.63
N SER A 348 -9.72 3.04 9.16
CA SER A 348 -9.85 4.26 8.37
C SER A 348 -9.05 5.43 8.94
N VAL A 349 -8.06 5.91 8.19
CA VAL A 349 -7.12 6.92 8.68
C VAL A 349 -6.85 7.97 7.61
N PHE A 350 -6.84 9.25 8.00
CA PHE A 350 -6.29 10.32 7.18
C PHE A 350 -4.74 10.28 7.22
N GLU A 351 -4.15 10.68 8.36
CA GLU A 351 -2.72 10.52 8.70
C GLU A 351 -2.49 10.47 10.23
N LYS A 352 -3.12 9.53 10.93
CA LYS A 352 -2.92 9.31 12.38
C LYS A 352 -2.12 8.02 12.58
N ASN A 353 -0.92 8.13 13.16
CA ASN A 353 -0.21 6.95 13.66
C ASN A 353 -1.08 6.26 14.72
N GLY A 354 -1.38 4.98 14.51
CA GLY A 354 -2.02 4.17 15.53
C GLY A 354 -1.86 2.69 15.25
N TYR A 355 -0.90 2.08 15.93
CA TYR A 355 -1.06 0.68 16.31
C TYR A 355 -2.07 0.64 17.44
N ASN A 356 -3.27 0.18 17.13
CA ASN A 356 -4.16 -0.55 18.03
C ASN A 356 -5.21 -1.19 17.13
N VAL A 357 -4.83 -2.31 16.49
CA VAL A 357 -5.83 -3.26 16.00
C VAL A 357 -6.59 -3.68 17.25
N LEU A 358 -7.83 -3.23 17.40
CA LEU A 358 -8.74 -3.89 18.31
C LEU A 358 -8.73 -5.35 17.87
N GLN A 359 -8.32 -6.26 18.76
CA GLN A 359 -8.58 -7.69 18.58
C GLN A 359 -10.09 -7.81 18.37
N SER A 360 -10.51 -7.89 17.10
CA SER A 360 -11.85 -8.29 16.75
C SER A 360 -12.03 -9.64 17.42
N VAL A 361 -12.99 -9.74 18.34
CA VAL A 361 -13.34 -10.99 19.01
C VAL A 361 -13.75 -12.07 17.97
N ASN A 362 -14.05 -11.66 16.73
CA ASN A 362 -14.63 -12.48 15.67
C ASN A 362 -13.79 -12.61 14.38
N ASN A 363 -12.51 -12.18 14.36
CA ASN A 363 -11.64 -12.21 13.16
C ASN A 363 -12.21 -11.54 11.88
N HIS A 364 -13.30 -10.80 12.00
CA HIS A 364 -14.00 -10.12 10.91
C HIS A 364 -14.36 -8.70 11.31
N LEU A 365 -14.64 -7.84 10.32
CA LEU A 365 -15.13 -6.49 10.57
C LEU A 365 -16.52 -6.51 11.22
N PRO A 366 -16.88 -5.48 12.00
CA PRO A 366 -18.23 -5.34 12.54
C PRO A 366 -19.24 -5.02 11.43
N GLU A 367 -20.53 -5.02 11.78
CA GLU A 367 -21.56 -4.48 10.89
C GLU A 367 -21.26 -3.01 10.56
N ILE A 368 -21.12 -2.71 9.27
CA ILE A 368 -20.87 -1.37 8.74
C ILE A 368 -21.97 -1.07 7.73
N LEU A 369 -22.72 0.00 7.98
CA LEU A 369 -23.79 0.44 7.08
C LEU A 369 -23.18 1.01 5.79
N SER A 370 -23.68 0.54 4.63
CA SER A 370 -23.20 0.97 3.32
C SER A 370 -24.32 1.17 2.31
N VAL A 371 -24.05 1.98 1.29
CA VAL A 371 -24.99 2.17 0.18
C VAL A 371 -25.12 0.92 -0.67
N SER A 372 -24.04 0.14 -0.82
CA SER A 372 -24.07 -1.11 -1.60
C SER A 372 -24.83 -2.25 -0.93
N GLY A 373 -25.10 -2.17 0.38
CA GLY A 373 -25.65 -3.29 1.14
C GLY A 373 -24.67 -4.46 1.30
N PHE A 374 -23.37 -4.23 1.07
CA PHE A 374 -22.34 -5.24 1.27
C PHE A 374 -22.22 -5.60 2.75
N ASP A 375 -22.14 -6.89 3.02
CA ASP A 375 -22.02 -7.42 4.37
C ASP A 375 -20.55 -7.40 4.82
N TYR A 376 -20.18 -6.39 5.60
CA TYR A 376 -18.82 -6.27 6.12
C TYR A 376 -18.49 -7.33 7.18
N THR A 377 -19.48 -8.04 7.73
CA THR A 377 -19.20 -9.13 8.68
C THR A 377 -18.55 -10.34 8.02
N THR A 378 -18.53 -10.40 6.68
CA THR A 378 -17.80 -11.40 5.91
C THR A 378 -16.37 -10.99 5.56
N VAL A 379 -15.93 -9.77 5.91
CA VAL A 379 -14.58 -9.28 5.63
C VAL A 379 -13.64 -9.69 6.75
N SER A 380 -12.63 -10.48 6.42
CA SER A 380 -11.63 -10.94 7.38
C SER A 380 -10.74 -9.78 7.84
N THR A 381 -10.45 -9.72 9.14
CA THR A 381 -9.42 -8.84 9.72
C THR A 381 -8.06 -9.52 9.81
N GLN A 382 -7.94 -10.76 9.35
CA GLN A 382 -6.67 -11.47 9.30
C GLN A 382 -5.85 -10.95 8.12
N GLU A 383 -4.63 -10.48 8.40
CA GLU A 383 -3.73 -9.98 7.37
C GLU A 383 -3.42 -11.06 6.31
N VAL A 384 -3.31 -10.65 5.05
CA VAL A 384 -2.91 -11.52 3.93
C VAL A 384 -1.58 -12.22 4.27
N PRO A 385 -1.44 -13.54 4.05
CA PRO A 385 -0.18 -14.26 4.24
C PRO A 385 0.96 -13.57 3.48
N GLN A 386 2.02 -13.19 4.17
CA GLN A 386 3.08 -12.36 3.57
C GLN A 386 4.42 -12.47 4.29
N ILE A 387 5.48 -12.17 3.55
CA ILE A 387 6.85 -12.00 4.03
C ILE A 387 7.25 -10.55 3.74
N LYS A 388 7.63 -9.82 4.79
CA LYS A 388 8.13 -8.45 4.70
C LYS A 388 9.65 -8.49 4.65
N PHE A 389 10.25 -7.77 3.71
CA PHE A 389 11.68 -7.62 3.56
C PHE A 389 12.08 -6.18 3.85
N ASN A 390 13.16 -6.00 4.60
CA ASN A 390 13.78 -4.69 4.78
C ASN A 390 15.18 -4.71 4.15
N SER A 391 15.43 -3.71 3.30
CA SER A 391 16.75 -3.46 2.72
C SER A 391 17.29 -2.12 3.17
N LEU A 392 18.45 -2.10 3.84
CA LEU A 392 19.20 -0.88 4.09
C LEU A 392 20.05 -0.55 2.86
N LEU A 393 19.71 0.55 2.19
CA LEU A 393 20.32 1.03 0.96
C LEU A 393 21.47 1.99 1.32
N ASN A 394 22.71 1.58 1.07
CA ASN A 394 23.94 2.35 1.27
C ASN A 394 24.10 3.01 2.66
N ASN A 395 23.57 2.38 3.72
CA ASN A 395 23.45 2.96 5.08
C ASN A 395 22.70 4.31 5.15
N GLN A 396 21.86 4.60 4.16
CA GLN A 396 21.13 5.86 4.05
C GLN A 396 19.64 5.69 4.39
N ALA A 397 19.00 4.62 3.91
CA ALA A 397 17.58 4.39 4.17
C ALA A 397 17.17 2.93 4.15
N ILE A 398 16.05 2.66 4.80
CA ILE A 398 15.40 1.36 4.77
C ILE A 398 14.24 1.40 3.78
N LYS A 399 14.29 0.54 2.76
CA LYS A 399 13.14 0.25 1.90
C LYS A 399 12.50 -1.06 2.35
N GLN A 400 11.18 -1.04 2.51
CA GLN A 400 10.39 -2.25 2.77
C GLN A 400 9.78 -2.75 1.47
N MET A 401 9.77 -4.06 1.28
CA MET A 401 9.03 -4.72 0.20
C MET A 401 8.24 -5.90 0.77
N VAL A 402 7.16 -6.29 0.09
CA VAL A 402 6.27 -7.35 0.56
C VAL A 402 6.04 -8.37 -0.53
N LEU A 403 6.36 -9.63 -0.24
CA LEU A 403 5.90 -10.78 -1.02
C LEU A 403 4.70 -11.38 -0.29
N ALA A 404 3.54 -11.41 -0.94
CA ALA A 404 2.32 -11.96 -0.37
C ALA A 404 1.81 -13.16 -1.16
N PHE A 405 0.99 -13.97 -0.51
CA PHE A 405 0.47 -15.20 -1.05
C PHE A 405 -1.06 -15.22 -1.06
N ASP A 406 -1.64 -15.38 -2.24
CA ASP A 406 -3.08 -15.53 -2.47
C ASP A 406 -3.32 -16.57 -3.57
N ASP A 407 -4.26 -17.48 -3.35
CA ASP A 407 -4.57 -18.57 -4.30
C ASP A 407 -5.19 -18.07 -5.62
N ASN A 408 -5.68 -16.83 -5.66
CA ASN A 408 -6.24 -16.20 -6.86
C ASN A 408 -5.20 -15.40 -7.65
N ALA A 409 -3.97 -15.26 -7.15
CA ALA A 409 -2.90 -14.51 -7.82
C ALA A 409 -2.23 -15.34 -8.93
N THR A 410 -1.59 -14.65 -9.86
CA THR A 410 -0.75 -15.24 -10.91
C THR A 410 0.74 -15.03 -10.60
N ASP A 411 1.62 -15.45 -11.51
CA ASP A 411 3.04 -15.07 -11.47
C ASP A 411 3.30 -13.76 -12.25
N GLY A 412 2.25 -13.20 -12.85
CA GLY A 412 2.29 -11.97 -13.63
C GLY A 412 1.94 -10.74 -12.78
N VAL A 413 1.44 -9.70 -13.45
CA VAL A 413 0.95 -8.48 -12.79
C VAL A 413 -0.57 -8.56 -12.74
N ASP A 414 -1.12 -8.60 -11.53
CA ASP A 414 -2.55 -8.68 -11.25
C ASP A 414 -3.12 -7.33 -10.80
N HIS A 415 -4.27 -6.97 -11.40
CA HIS A 415 -4.99 -5.76 -11.07
C HIS A 415 -5.41 -5.74 -9.59
N ALA A 416 -5.17 -4.60 -8.92
CA ALA A 416 -5.48 -4.40 -7.51
C ALA A 416 -4.76 -5.37 -6.55
N MET A 417 -3.67 -6.00 -7.01
CA MET A 417 -2.82 -6.92 -6.25
C MET A 417 -1.37 -6.45 -6.27
N ASP A 418 -0.69 -6.57 -7.40
CA ASP A 418 0.71 -6.16 -7.52
C ASP A 418 0.85 -4.64 -7.56
N ALA A 419 1.80 -4.12 -6.79
CA ALA A 419 2.00 -2.69 -6.66
C ALA A 419 3.38 -2.26 -7.14
N LYS A 420 3.38 -1.48 -8.22
CA LYS A 420 4.57 -0.89 -8.81
C LYS A 420 5.29 -0.02 -7.77
N SER A 421 6.61 0.00 -7.82
CA SER A 421 7.40 0.90 -6.98
C SER A 421 7.05 2.35 -7.36
N PRO A 422 6.63 3.22 -6.42
CA PRO A 422 6.14 4.55 -6.74
C PRO A 422 7.23 5.57 -7.12
N ASP A 423 8.51 5.17 -7.11
CA ASP A 423 9.65 6.02 -7.45
C ASP A 423 10.60 5.30 -8.42
N ASP A 424 10.68 5.80 -9.65
CA ASP A 424 11.56 5.31 -10.74
C ASP A 424 12.85 6.16 -10.90
N GLY A 425 12.93 7.29 -10.19
CA GLY A 425 14.00 8.28 -10.26
C GLY A 425 15.11 8.12 -9.21
N THR A 426 15.01 7.12 -8.34
CA THR A 426 15.91 6.97 -7.18
C THR A 426 17.36 6.68 -7.59
N PRO A 427 18.37 7.28 -6.92
CA PRO A 427 19.78 6.94 -7.12
C PRO A 427 20.15 5.52 -6.69
N ILE A 428 19.36 4.91 -5.81
CA ILE A 428 19.54 3.53 -5.36
C ILE A 428 18.19 2.89 -5.06
N ASP A 429 17.97 1.67 -5.55
CA ASP A 429 16.73 0.93 -5.33
C ASP A 429 16.87 -0.59 -5.29
N MET A 430 15.89 -1.23 -4.67
CA MET A 430 15.63 -2.66 -4.68
C MET A 430 14.14 -2.91 -4.96
N TYR A 431 13.81 -3.88 -5.80
CA TYR A 431 12.42 -4.17 -6.19
C TYR A 431 12.22 -5.64 -6.58
N PHE A 432 10.98 -6.14 -6.49
CA PHE A 432 10.57 -7.34 -7.23
C PHE A 432 10.50 -7.01 -8.71
N LEU A 433 11.00 -7.90 -9.57
CA LEU A 433 10.97 -7.69 -11.01
C LEU A 433 9.81 -8.49 -11.63
N LEU A 434 8.81 -7.79 -12.15
CA LEU A 434 7.68 -8.39 -12.88
C LEU A 434 7.53 -7.68 -14.23
N ASN A 435 7.48 -8.43 -15.33
CA ASN A 435 7.34 -7.89 -16.69
C ASN A 435 8.31 -6.74 -17.02
N ASN A 436 9.57 -6.85 -16.56
CA ASN A 436 10.63 -5.84 -16.70
C ASN A 436 10.39 -4.51 -15.97
N GLU A 437 9.43 -4.45 -15.05
CA GLU A 437 9.20 -3.29 -14.18
C GLU A 437 9.41 -3.65 -12.70
N GLY A 438 9.71 -2.64 -11.88
CA GLY A 438 9.97 -2.80 -10.45
C GLY A 438 8.71 -2.66 -9.59
N TYR A 439 8.50 -3.61 -8.69
CA TYR A 439 7.35 -3.70 -7.78
C TYR A 439 7.81 -3.71 -6.31
N VAL A 440 7.01 -3.08 -5.46
CA VAL A 440 7.22 -3.05 -4.00
C VAL A 440 6.30 -4.04 -3.27
N ILE A 441 5.17 -4.38 -3.87
CA ILE A 441 4.30 -5.50 -3.46
C ILE A 441 4.22 -6.46 -4.66
N ASN A 442 4.58 -7.71 -4.42
CA ASN A 442 4.38 -8.83 -5.36
C ASN A 442 3.46 -9.85 -4.68
N ILE A 443 2.38 -10.24 -5.35
CA ILE A 443 1.42 -11.23 -4.84
C ILE A 443 1.40 -12.41 -5.79
N THR A 444 1.56 -13.62 -5.25
CA THR A 444 1.65 -14.83 -6.06
C THR A 444 1.08 -16.04 -5.32
N THR A 445 0.88 -17.18 -5.98
CA THR A 445 0.62 -18.44 -5.29
C THR A 445 1.88 -18.97 -4.61
N PHE A 446 1.76 -19.68 -3.50
CA PHE A 446 2.94 -20.30 -2.88
C PHE A 446 3.35 -21.59 -3.60
N ASP A 447 4.63 -21.70 -3.93
CA ASP A 447 5.32 -22.93 -4.29
C ASP A 447 6.74 -22.86 -3.75
N GLU A 448 7.16 -23.88 -3.00
CA GLU A 448 8.48 -23.96 -2.37
C GLU A 448 9.65 -23.93 -3.37
N ASN A 449 9.41 -24.22 -4.65
CA ASN A 449 10.41 -24.19 -5.72
C ASN A 449 10.40 -22.86 -6.49
N LYS A 450 9.51 -21.91 -6.16
CA LYS A 450 9.47 -20.61 -6.83
C LYS A 450 10.76 -19.83 -6.59
N LYS A 451 11.16 -19.14 -7.65
CA LYS A 451 12.28 -18.20 -7.71
C LYS A 451 11.70 -16.85 -8.02
N ILE A 452 11.67 -15.96 -7.04
CA ILE A 452 11.09 -14.62 -7.19
C ILE A 452 12.20 -13.66 -7.60
N PRO A 453 12.21 -13.13 -8.83
CA PRO A 453 13.29 -12.27 -9.29
C PRO A 453 13.35 -10.95 -8.51
N ILE A 454 14.57 -10.54 -8.14
CA ILE A 454 14.84 -9.25 -7.49
C ILE A 454 15.77 -8.43 -8.39
N GLY A 455 15.38 -7.18 -8.60
CA GLY A 455 16.19 -6.19 -9.30
C GLY A 455 16.81 -5.17 -8.35
N PHE A 456 17.95 -4.62 -8.77
CA PHE A 456 18.64 -3.52 -8.12
C PHE A 456 18.97 -2.44 -9.13
N LYS A 457 18.90 -1.18 -8.70
CA LYS A 457 19.37 -0.02 -9.45
C LYS A 457 20.30 0.79 -8.54
N SER A 458 21.42 1.26 -9.04
CA SER A 458 22.28 2.20 -8.29
C SER A 458 23.06 3.10 -9.25
N ASP A 459 23.16 4.40 -8.97
CA ASP A 459 23.96 5.34 -9.79
C ASP A 459 25.46 5.14 -9.55
N GLU A 460 25.84 4.65 -8.38
CA GLU A 460 27.21 4.33 -7.98
C GLU A 460 27.26 2.95 -7.32
N THR A 461 28.46 2.38 -7.14
CA THR A 461 28.62 1.14 -6.36
C THR A 461 28.11 1.37 -4.93
N ALA A 462 27.24 0.49 -4.44
CA ALA A 462 26.56 0.66 -3.16
C ALA A 462 26.48 -0.63 -2.33
N SER A 463 26.54 -0.50 -1.01
CA SER A 463 26.28 -1.60 -0.07
C SER A 463 24.79 -1.76 0.19
N ILE A 464 24.29 -2.99 0.10
CA ILE A 464 22.92 -3.38 0.42
C ILE A 464 22.95 -4.35 1.60
N LYS A 465 22.14 -4.10 2.62
CA LYS A 465 21.86 -5.07 3.69
C LYS A 465 20.42 -5.53 3.63
N LEU A 466 20.19 -6.82 3.43
CA LEU A 466 18.86 -7.41 3.28
C LEU A 466 18.55 -8.38 4.40
N THR A 467 17.31 -8.34 4.89
CA THR A 467 16.75 -9.32 5.85
C THR A 467 15.24 -9.47 5.64
N VAL A 468 14.69 -10.62 6.02
CA VAL A 468 13.27 -10.75 6.35
C VAL A 468 13.04 -9.98 7.64
N ALA A 469 12.10 -9.04 7.59
CA ALA A 469 11.73 -8.19 8.70
C ALA A 469 10.60 -8.82 9.54
N ASP A 470 9.64 -9.47 8.86
CA ASP A 470 8.49 -10.11 9.49
C ASP A 470 7.87 -11.16 8.58
N ILE A 471 7.18 -12.14 9.16
CA ILE A 471 6.38 -13.15 8.46
C ILE A 471 5.00 -13.21 9.10
N ILE A 472 3.97 -12.87 8.34
CA ILE A 472 2.61 -12.71 8.84
C ILE A 472 1.73 -13.78 8.22
N ASN A 473 1.01 -14.54 9.05
CA ASN A 473 0.04 -15.56 8.64
C ASN A 473 0.57 -16.57 7.59
N PHE A 474 1.88 -16.81 7.58
CA PHE A 474 2.53 -17.65 6.58
C PHE A 474 3.50 -18.63 7.25
N ASN A 475 3.26 -19.92 7.10
CA ASN A 475 4.05 -21.00 7.71
C ASN A 475 4.47 -22.08 6.71
N GLN A 476 4.28 -21.85 5.41
CA GLN A 476 4.52 -22.85 4.37
C GLN A 476 5.99 -22.91 3.93
N ALA A 477 6.81 -21.90 4.26
CA ALA A 477 8.26 -21.93 4.01
C ALA A 477 9.08 -22.02 5.31
N GLU A 478 9.89 -23.07 5.41
CA GLU A 478 10.83 -23.24 6.52
C GLU A 478 11.96 -22.22 6.46
N ASN A 479 12.46 -21.91 5.26
CA ASN A 479 13.60 -21.03 5.02
C ASN A 479 13.29 -19.99 3.95
N VAL A 480 14.02 -18.87 3.98
CA VAL A 480 13.97 -17.83 2.94
C VAL A 480 15.41 -17.42 2.63
N TYR A 481 15.81 -17.59 1.38
CA TYR A 481 17.16 -17.30 0.91
C TYR A 481 17.16 -16.21 -0.14
N LEU A 482 18.21 -15.39 -0.12
CA LEU A 482 18.65 -14.67 -1.32
C LEU A 482 19.63 -15.57 -2.07
N HIS A 483 19.28 -15.93 -3.31
CA HIS A 483 20.15 -16.69 -4.20
C HIS A 483 20.88 -15.75 -5.16
N ASP A 484 22.20 -15.76 -5.13
CA ASP A 484 23.06 -15.07 -6.09
C ASP A 484 23.41 -16.03 -7.23
N LYS A 485 22.75 -15.89 -8.38
CA LYS A 485 22.94 -16.75 -9.56
C LYS A 485 24.32 -16.66 -10.19
N GLN A 486 25.10 -15.62 -9.88
CA GLN A 486 26.45 -15.48 -10.41
C GLN A 486 27.44 -16.36 -9.63
N THR A 487 27.26 -16.45 -8.31
CA THR A 487 28.13 -17.25 -7.43
C THR A 487 27.52 -18.60 -7.08
N ASP A 488 26.24 -18.82 -7.39
CA ASP A 488 25.43 -19.98 -7.02
C ASP A 488 25.37 -20.19 -5.49
N LEU A 489 25.42 -19.08 -4.74
CA LEU A 489 25.37 -19.08 -3.27
C LEU A 489 23.98 -18.67 -2.77
N TYR A 490 23.54 -19.36 -1.72
CA TYR A 490 22.28 -19.14 -1.04
C TYR A 490 22.55 -18.51 0.34
N HIS A 491 22.02 -17.32 0.57
CA HIS A 491 22.19 -16.58 1.81
C HIS A 491 20.88 -16.61 2.60
N ASP A 492 20.90 -17.20 3.81
CA ASP A 492 19.74 -17.21 4.69
C ASP A 492 19.45 -15.79 5.19
N ILE A 493 18.39 -15.20 4.63
CA ILE A 493 17.91 -13.88 4.99
C ILE A 493 16.73 -13.93 5.96
N LYS A 494 16.25 -15.13 6.30
CA LYS A 494 15.22 -15.32 7.34
C LYS A 494 15.82 -15.15 8.73
N ASN A 495 17.01 -15.68 8.95
CA ASN A 495 17.65 -15.75 10.27
C ASN A 495 18.83 -14.78 10.44
N ALA A 496 19.30 -14.14 9.36
CA ALA A 496 20.42 -13.21 9.41
C ALA A 496 20.28 -12.08 8.39
N ILE A 497 20.96 -10.96 8.67
CA ILE A 497 21.15 -9.88 7.69
C ILE A 497 22.28 -10.29 6.75
N TYR A 498 22.04 -10.24 5.45
CA TYR A 498 23.07 -10.43 4.43
C TYR A 498 23.49 -9.09 3.83
N GLU A 499 24.81 -8.82 3.83
CA GLU A 499 25.41 -7.61 3.25
C GLU A 499 26.19 -7.97 1.98
N PHE A 500 25.94 -7.21 0.91
CA PHE A 500 26.60 -7.37 -0.38
C PHE A 500 26.70 -6.03 -1.11
N SER A 501 27.58 -5.97 -2.11
CA SER A 501 27.74 -4.79 -2.96
C SER A 501 27.02 -4.97 -4.29
N VAL A 502 26.37 -3.91 -4.77
CA VAL A 502 25.86 -3.80 -6.14
C VAL A 502 26.67 -2.78 -6.91
N ASP A 503 26.94 -3.05 -8.18
CA ASP A 503 27.64 -2.11 -9.06
C ASP A 503 26.71 -1.00 -9.55
N SER A 504 27.29 0.09 -10.07
CA SER A 504 26.54 1.13 -10.79
C SER A 504 25.80 0.54 -11.99
N GLY A 505 24.57 1.00 -12.23
CA GLY A 505 23.67 0.54 -13.27
C GLY A 505 22.47 -0.23 -12.71
N THR A 506 21.89 -1.11 -13.55
CA THR A 506 20.74 -1.94 -13.20
C THR A 506 21.13 -3.42 -13.26
N THR A 507 20.79 -4.17 -12.20
CA THR A 507 21.05 -5.61 -12.08
C THR A 507 19.74 -6.35 -11.86
N ASN A 508 19.16 -6.89 -12.93
CA ASN A 508 17.86 -7.58 -12.91
C ASN A 508 17.94 -9.11 -13.05
N ASN A 509 19.13 -9.63 -13.38
CA ASN A 509 19.31 -11.03 -13.76
C ASN A 509 20.16 -11.84 -12.77
N ARG A 510 20.60 -11.24 -11.66
CA ARG A 510 21.55 -11.88 -10.72
C ARG A 510 20.87 -12.48 -9.49
N TYR A 511 19.92 -11.79 -8.88
CA TYR A 511 19.39 -12.17 -7.58
C TYR A 511 17.94 -12.65 -7.67
N GLU A 512 17.59 -13.61 -6.80
CA GLU A 512 16.22 -14.10 -6.64
C GLU A 512 15.97 -14.53 -5.19
N ILE A 513 14.73 -14.39 -4.72
CA ILE A 513 14.28 -14.98 -3.45
C ILE A 513 13.86 -16.43 -3.70
N THR A 514 14.30 -17.34 -2.85
CA THR A 514 13.97 -18.77 -2.92
C THR A 514 13.63 -19.31 -1.54
N PHE A 515 12.88 -20.41 -1.49
CA PHE A 515 12.48 -21.07 -0.23
C PHE A 515 13.27 -22.36 0.04
N LYS A 516 14.10 -22.77 -0.92
CA LYS A 516 14.98 -23.94 -0.84
C LYS A 516 16.40 -23.55 -1.19
N ASN A 517 17.35 -24.20 -0.52
CA ASN A 517 18.73 -24.22 -0.95
C ASN A 517 18.96 -25.48 -1.80
N GLU A 518 19.06 -25.30 -3.12
CA GLU A 518 19.29 -26.42 -4.04
C GLU A 518 20.67 -27.08 -3.82
N ALA A 519 21.65 -26.40 -3.22
CA ALA A 519 22.93 -26.99 -2.82
C ALA A 519 22.81 -27.98 -1.65
N LEU A 520 21.70 -27.94 -0.90
CA LEU A 520 21.35 -28.89 0.15
C LEU A 520 20.42 -30.00 -0.35
N ARG A 521 20.15 -30.10 -1.66
CA ARG A 521 19.51 -31.30 -2.20
C ARG A 521 20.43 -32.48 -1.95
N THR A 522 20.04 -33.31 -0.99
CA THR A 522 20.22 -34.75 -1.18
C THR A 522 19.42 -35.05 -2.44
N PRO A 523 20.01 -35.59 -3.52
CA PRO A 523 19.28 -35.88 -4.74
C PRO A 523 18.02 -36.67 -4.38
N THR A 524 16.85 -36.07 -4.60
CA THR A 524 15.54 -36.72 -4.51
C THR A 524 15.42 -37.64 -5.71
N ASN A 525 16.18 -38.73 -5.63
CA ASN A 525 16.22 -39.99 -6.37
C ASN A 525 17.61 -40.62 -6.14
N GLN A 526 18.04 -40.78 -4.88
CA GLN A 526 19.11 -41.73 -4.60
C GLN A 526 18.54 -43.13 -4.81
N VAL A 527 18.68 -43.63 -6.03
CA VAL A 527 18.93 -45.06 -6.18
C VAL A 527 20.18 -45.32 -5.34
N ASN A 528 20.02 -45.99 -4.20
CA ASN A 528 21.15 -46.32 -3.32
C ASN A 528 22.06 -47.32 -4.04
N TYR A 529 22.95 -46.82 -4.90
CA TYR A 529 23.96 -47.60 -5.60
C TYR A 529 24.86 -48.34 -4.61
N PHE A 530 25.13 -47.72 -3.46
CA PHE A 530 26.12 -48.19 -2.51
C PHE A 530 25.56 -48.36 -1.09
N THR A 531 26.08 -49.34 -0.36
CA THR A 531 25.95 -49.42 1.11
C THR A 531 27.35 -49.50 1.70
N ILE A 532 27.71 -48.46 2.45
CA ILE A 532 29.06 -48.29 3.00
C ILE A 532 29.01 -48.57 4.50
N VAL A 533 29.81 -49.52 4.97
CA VAL A 533 29.84 -49.95 6.36
C VAL A 533 31.28 -50.01 6.84
N GLN A 534 31.56 -49.34 7.95
CA GLN A 534 32.81 -49.50 8.68
C GLN A 534 32.64 -50.58 9.76
N ASN A 535 33.32 -51.71 9.61
CA ASN A 535 33.41 -52.74 10.63
C ASN A 535 34.63 -52.48 11.54
N ASN A 536 34.37 -51.94 12.73
CA ASN A 536 35.41 -51.63 13.71
C ASN A 536 36.01 -52.86 14.41
N ALA A 537 35.32 -54.02 14.39
CA ALA A 537 35.87 -55.25 14.94
C ALA A 537 36.93 -55.86 14.01
N THR A 538 36.69 -55.85 12.70
CA THR A 538 37.64 -56.38 11.70
C THR A 538 38.57 -55.31 11.12
N GLN A 539 38.36 -54.04 11.48
CA GLN A 539 39.07 -52.88 10.91
C GLN A 539 38.97 -52.85 9.37
N THR A 540 37.75 -52.96 8.86
CA THR A 540 37.48 -53.04 7.42
C THR A 540 36.35 -52.09 7.03
N LEU A 541 36.57 -51.29 5.99
CA LEU A 541 35.55 -50.54 5.29
C LEU A 541 35.01 -51.39 4.15
N SER A 542 33.74 -51.77 4.21
CA SER A 542 33.04 -52.52 3.16
C SER A 542 32.09 -51.60 2.39
N ILE A 543 32.10 -51.71 1.06
CA ILE A 543 31.22 -50.98 0.15
C ILE A 543 30.50 -52.00 -0.73
N GLU A 544 29.21 -52.21 -0.48
CA GLU A 544 28.33 -53.03 -1.33
C GLU A 544 27.83 -52.18 -2.49
N ASN A 545 28.01 -52.65 -3.73
CA ASN A 545 27.61 -51.99 -4.97
C ASN A 545 26.38 -52.70 -5.57
N LYS A 546 25.19 -52.27 -5.16
CA LYS A 546 23.92 -52.97 -5.38
C LYS A 546 23.51 -53.09 -6.84
N LEU A 547 23.99 -52.19 -7.68
CA LEU A 547 23.68 -52.14 -9.11
C LEU A 547 24.86 -52.52 -9.99
N ASN A 548 25.95 -53.00 -9.38
CA ASN A 548 27.19 -53.33 -10.07
C ASN A 548 27.65 -52.16 -10.96
N THR A 549 27.60 -50.92 -10.45
CA THR A 549 28.04 -49.73 -11.19
C THR A 549 29.57 -49.73 -11.33
N ASP A 550 30.07 -49.26 -12.48
CA ASP A 550 31.50 -49.09 -12.70
C ASP A 550 32.06 -47.89 -11.91
N ILE A 551 33.05 -48.13 -11.04
CA ILE A 551 33.61 -47.16 -10.11
C ILE A 551 34.95 -46.63 -10.63
N GLN A 552 35.03 -45.31 -10.79
CA GLN A 552 36.26 -44.62 -11.13
C GLN A 552 37.21 -44.55 -9.94
N SER A 553 36.72 -44.10 -8.78
CA SER A 553 37.54 -43.97 -7.58
C SER A 553 36.79 -44.17 -6.27
N VAL A 554 37.51 -44.68 -5.27
CA VAL A 554 37.11 -44.64 -3.86
C VAL A 554 38.20 -43.94 -3.08
N THR A 555 37.84 -42.82 -2.44
CA THR A 555 38.74 -42.01 -1.63
C THR A 555 38.24 -41.88 -0.20
N LEU A 556 39.16 -41.79 0.75
CA LEU A 556 38.88 -41.57 2.17
C LEU A 556 39.58 -40.30 2.61
N HIS A 557 38.84 -39.39 3.25
CA HIS A 557 39.38 -38.14 3.77
C HIS A 557 39.24 -38.09 5.29
N ASP A 558 40.18 -37.43 5.97
CA ASP A 558 39.98 -37.04 7.37
C ASP A 558 39.01 -35.85 7.50
N ILE A 559 38.68 -35.45 8.72
CA ILE A 559 37.73 -34.35 8.99
C ILE A 559 38.24 -32.97 8.54
N LEU A 560 39.54 -32.82 8.29
CA LEU A 560 40.15 -31.60 7.77
C LEU A 560 40.20 -31.59 6.23
N GLY A 561 39.69 -32.64 5.58
CA GLY A 561 39.66 -32.78 4.13
C GLY A 561 40.97 -33.30 3.52
N LYS A 562 41.92 -33.76 4.35
CA LYS A 562 43.14 -34.38 3.84
C LYS A 562 42.82 -35.78 3.33
N GLU A 563 43.24 -36.09 2.11
CA GLU A 563 43.12 -37.43 1.53
C GLU A 563 44.05 -38.41 2.28
N ILE A 564 43.47 -39.52 2.73
CA ILE A 564 44.11 -40.56 3.55
C ILE A 564 44.32 -41.84 2.76
N LEU A 565 43.37 -42.16 1.87
CA LEU A 565 43.42 -43.31 0.99
C LEU A 565 42.73 -42.97 -0.32
N SER A 566 43.32 -43.44 -1.42
CA SER A 566 42.79 -43.25 -2.77
C SER A 566 43.05 -44.50 -3.59
N ASN A 567 41.98 -45.10 -4.08
CA ASN A 567 42.04 -46.22 -5.01
C ASN A 567 41.39 -45.79 -6.32
N SER A 568 42.16 -45.83 -7.40
CA SER A 568 41.75 -45.46 -8.76
C SER A 568 42.72 -46.07 -9.79
N PRO A 569 42.23 -46.72 -10.86
CA PRO A 569 40.83 -47.07 -11.13
C PRO A 569 40.36 -48.24 -10.26
N VAL A 570 39.07 -48.28 -9.91
CA VAL A 570 38.48 -49.37 -9.09
C VAL A 570 37.82 -50.44 -9.97
N GLY A 571 37.01 -50.05 -10.94
CA GLY A 571 36.30 -50.96 -11.85
C GLY A 571 34.93 -51.39 -11.33
N GLN A 572 34.44 -52.54 -11.79
CA GLN A 572 33.09 -53.05 -11.54
C GLN A 572 33.10 -54.35 -10.71
N GLN A 573 32.66 -54.28 -9.46
CA GLN A 573 32.48 -55.40 -8.53
C GLN A 573 31.23 -55.17 -7.66
N ASN A 574 30.64 -56.26 -7.15
CA ASN A 574 29.49 -56.21 -6.24
C ASN A 574 29.86 -55.73 -4.83
N GLN A 575 31.12 -55.86 -4.42
CA GLN A 575 31.60 -55.46 -3.10
C GLN A 575 33.08 -55.06 -3.17
N TYR A 576 33.43 -54.02 -2.42
CA TYR A 576 34.81 -53.58 -2.23
C TYR A 576 35.14 -53.54 -0.74
N GLU A 577 36.38 -53.88 -0.40
CA GLU A 577 36.85 -53.86 0.99
C GLU A 577 38.21 -53.18 1.10
N TYR A 578 38.33 -52.27 2.07
CA TYR A 578 39.55 -51.53 2.34
C TYR A 578 39.93 -51.69 3.81
N SER A 579 41.19 -52.03 4.07
CA SER A 579 41.70 -52.14 5.45
C SER A 579 41.78 -50.76 6.10
N THR A 580 41.28 -50.64 7.33
CA THR A 580 41.39 -49.43 8.16
C THR A 580 42.32 -49.60 9.36
N ASN A 581 43.00 -50.74 9.48
CA ASN A 581 43.83 -51.09 10.64
C ASN A 581 44.99 -50.11 10.93
N THR A 582 45.53 -49.47 9.90
CA THR A 582 46.62 -48.49 10.02
C THR A 582 46.13 -47.07 10.30
N LEU A 583 44.83 -46.83 10.23
CA LEU A 583 44.25 -45.50 10.41
C LEU A 583 44.05 -45.18 11.90
N SER A 584 44.12 -43.89 12.21
CA SER A 584 43.81 -43.38 13.55
C SER A 584 42.33 -43.51 13.85
N GLU A 585 41.97 -43.54 15.14
CA GLU A 585 40.56 -43.42 15.52
C GLU A 585 40.05 -42.02 15.18
N GLY A 586 38.86 -41.93 14.62
CA GLY A 586 38.32 -40.65 14.19
C GLY A 586 37.15 -40.74 13.23
N ILE A 587 36.72 -39.57 12.80
CA ILE A 587 35.70 -39.41 11.76
C ILE A 587 36.41 -39.30 10.42
N TYR A 588 35.92 -40.06 9.45
CA TYR A 588 36.40 -40.03 8.07
C TYR A 588 35.22 -39.89 7.10
N ILE A 589 35.50 -39.37 5.91
CA ILE A 589 34.53 -39.22 4.82
C ILE A 589 34.96 -40.12 3.67
N VAL A 590 34.14 -41.12 3.36
CA VAL A 590 34.29 -41.95 2.17
C VAL A 590 33.63 -41.22 1.01
N LYS A 591 34.36 -41.07 -0.10
CA LYS A 591 33.86 -40.52 -1.37
C LYS A 591 34.05 -41.56 -2.46
N ILE A 592 32.96 -41.90 -3.14
CA ILE A 592 32.95 -42.81 -4.29
C ILE A 592 32.60 -41.97 -5.51
N ILE A 593 33.35 -42.12 -6.62
CA ILE A 593 33.04 -41.50 -7.91
C ILE A 593 32.84 -42.62 -8.95
N THR A 594 31.71 -42.63 -9.64
CA THR A 594 31.41 -43.59 -10.72
C THR A 594 32.06 -43.16 -12.03
N SER A 595 32.17 -44.05 -13.02
CA SER A 595 32.67 -43.68 -14.35
C SER A 595 31.77 -42.69 -15.10
N LEU A 596 30.56 -42.45 -14.61
CA LEU A 596 29.63 -41.41 -15.08
C LEU A 596 29.80 -40.06 -14.35
N ASN A 597 30.84 -39.89 -13.53
CA ASN A 597 31.10 -38.72 -12.68
C ASN A 597 30.01 -38.44 -11.61
N GLU A 598 29.18 -39.43 -11.27
CA GLU A 598 28.28 -39.34 -10.12
C GLU A 598 29.07 -39.64 -8.84
N TYR A 599 28.76 -38.98 -7.73
CA TYR A 599 29.48 -39.19 -6.47
C TYR A 599 28.56 -39.50 -5.27
N THR A 600 29.05 -40.34 -4.38
CA THR A 600 28.41 -40.64 -3.08
C THR A 600 29.40 -40.35 -1.96
N ASN A 601 28.96 -39.59 -0.95
CA ASN A 601 29.75 -39.31 0.24
C ASN A 601 29.08 -39.93 1.47
N GLN A 602 29.84 -40.63 2.31
CA GLN A 602 29.34 -41.12 3.59
C GLN A 602 30.36 -40.92 4.71
N LYS A 603 29.88 -40.37 5.83
CA LYS A 603 30.64 -40.28 7.07
C LYS A 603 30.74 -41.67 7.71
N ILE A 604 31.95 -42.06 8.07
CA ILE A 604 32.22 -43.26 8.87
C ILE A 604 32.99 -42.88 10.15
N ILE A 605 32.92 -43.76 11.15
CA ILE A 605 33.65 -43.61 12.40
C ILE A 605 34.53 -44.84 12.59
N ILE A 606 35.84 -44.63 12.55
CA ILE A 606 36.84 -45.66 12.79
C ILE A 606 37.20 -45.63 14.27
N LYS A 607 37.06 -46.77 14.95
CA LYS A 607 37.44 -46.97 16.35
C LYS A 607 38.23 -48.27 16.46
N LYS A 608 39.30 -48.30 17.26
CA LYS A 608 39.98 -49.54 17.63
C LYS A 608 39.19 -50.15 18.78
N GLN A 609 38.81 -51.40 18.63
CA GLN A 609 38.27 -52.16 19.76
C GLN A 609 39.47 -52.51 20.68
N PRO A 610 39.30 -52.44 22.00
CA PRO A 610 40.34 -52.83 22.95
C PRO A 610 40.71 -54.31 22.86
#